data_AF-A0A1V1X0Y0-F1
#
_entry.id   AF-A0A1V1X0Y0-F1
#
_cell.length_a   1.000
_cell.length_b   1.000
_cell.length_c   1.000
_cell.angle_alpha   90.00
_cell.angle_beta   90.00
_cell.angle_gamma   90.00
#
_symmetry.space_group_name_H-M   'P 1'
#
loop_
_entity.id
_entity.type
_entity.pdbx_description
1 polymer ?
#
loop_
_entity_poly.entity_id
_entity_poly.type
_entity_poly.pdbx_seq_one_letter_code
_entity_poly.pdbx_strand_id
1 'polypeptide(L)'
;MDRIEHCAAIARYLKYCCSRSLRTVHMTYDEHYDKLSKGLYNTMDLFLFGLNRKYAAGYRAEGILAAKTLLSNGRLALIISPEEGLCKVNPYFWSPDDSKTLAETVDELFNSNSPWDKHIQSIEETYKDRLQTPRFHGIR
;
A
#
# COMPACT_ATOMS: atom_id res chain seq x y z
N MET A 1 12.09 5.28 -11.22
CA MET A 1 12.33 5.51 -9.79
C MET A 1 13.78 5.20 -9.46
N ASP A 2 14.53 6.22 -9.06
CA ASP A 2 15.84 6.03 -8.46
C ASP A 2 15.64 5.40 -7.06
N ARG A 3 16.44 4.38 -6.73
CA ARG A 3 16.42 3.71 -5.43
C ARG A 3 16.57 4.72 -4.28
N ILE A 4 17.24 5.85 -4.55
CA ILE A 4 17.52 6.93 -3.61
C ILE A 4 16.24 7.64 -3.15
N GLU A 5 15.33 7.96 -4.07
CA GLU A 5 14.09 8.70 -3.76
C GLU A 5 13.15 7.86 -2.89
N HIS A 6 13.07 6.56 -3.20
CA HIS A 6 12.30 5.59 -2.43
C HIS A 6 12.84 5.43 -1.00
N CYS A 7 14.17 5.31 -0.85
CA CYS A 7 14.81 5.23 0.47
C CYS A 7 14.58 6.51 1.29
N ALA A 8 14.63 7.68 0.67
CA ALA A 8 14.39 8.96 1.34
C ALA A 8 12.94 9.09 1.82
N ALA A 9 11.96 8.66 1.02
CA ALA A 9 10.55 8.69 1.41
C ALA A 9 10.25 7.73 2.58
N ILE A 10 10.79 6.51 2.54
CA ILE A 10 10.69 5.55 3.66
C ILE A 10 11.33 6.15 4.93
N ALA A 11 12.52 6.74 4.83
CA ALA A 11 13.19 7.33 5.99
C ALA A 11 12.37 8.47 6.62
N ARG A 12 11.77 9.36 5.82
CA ARG A 12 10.87 10.42 6.30
C ARG A 12 9.67 9.84 7.04
N TYR A 13 9.05 8.80 6.47
CA TYR A 13 7.92 8.13 7.08
C TYR A 13 8.25 7.41 8.39
N LEU A 14 9.38 6.70 8.45
CA LEU A 14 9.83 6.05 9.69
C LEU A 14 10.06 7.06 10.81
N LYS A 15 10.67 8.22 10.49
CA LYS A 15 10.84 9.31 11.46
C LYS A 15 9.49 9.84 11.96
N TYR A 16 8.51 9.98 11.08
CA TYR A 16 7.14 10.38 11.42
C TYR A 16 6.44 9.34 12.32
N CYS A 17 6.60 8.04 12.04
CA CYS A 17 6.05 6.99 12.91
C CYS A 17 6.64 7.06 14.32
N CYS A 18 7.96 7.25 14.43
CA CYS A 18 8.64 7.40 15.72
C CYS A 18 8.12 8.61 16.52
N SER A 19 7.76 9.72 15.88
CA SER A 19 7.23 10.90 16.58
C SER A 19 5.76 10.78 16.96
N ARG A 20 4.97 9.99 16.22
CA ARG A 20 3.52 9.81 16.43
C ARG A 20 3.15 8.52 17.17
N SER A 21 4.12 7.67 17.52
CA SER A 21 3.91 6.33 18.11
C SER A 21 3.00 5.42 17.28
N LEU A 22 3.01 5.58 15.96
CA LEU A 22 2.20 4.76 15.05
C LEU A 22 2.83 3.38 14.87
N ARG A 23 1.99 2.35 14.94
CA ARG A 23 2.36 0.96 14.64
C ARG A 23 2.00 0.64 13.20
N THR A 24 2.99 0.36 12.38
CA THR A 24 2.81 0.23 10.93
C THR A 24 3.42 -1.09 10.47
N VAL A 25 2.76 -1.75 9.52
CA VAL A 25 3.29 -2.95 8.89
C VAL A 25 3.40 -2.74 7.39
N HIS A 26 4.61 -2.90 6.87
CA HIS A 26 4.83 -2.93 5.44
C HIS A 26 4.71 -4.38 4.96
N MET A 27 3.78 -4.62 4.05
CA MET A 27 3.53 -5.94 3.49
C MET A 27 3.87 -5.95 2.01
N THR A 28 4.73 -6.89 1.63
CA THR A 28 4.84 -7.37 0.26
C THR A 28 4.48 -8.85 0.26
N TYR A 29 3.69 -9.28 -0.73
CA TYR A 29 2.82 -10.46 -0.66
C TYR A 29 3.52 -11.81 -0.37
N ASP A 30 4.84 -11.89 -0.51
CA ASP A 30 5.59 -13.16 -0.41
C ASP A 30 6.35 -13.38 0.91
N GLU A 31 6.58 -12.37 1.74
CA GLU A 31 7.50 -12.53 2.90
C GLU A 31 6.78 -12.72 4.25
N HIS A 32 5.48 -12.40 4.31
CA HIS A 32 4.76 -12.24 5.58
C HIS A 32 3.29 -12.68 5.61
N TYR A 33 2.73 -13.29 4.55
CA TYR A 33 1.33 -13.71 4.56
C TYR A 33 1.04 -14.71 5.69
N ASP A 34 1.96 -15.64 5.92
CA ASP A 34 1.89 -16.63 7.03
C ASP A 34 2.16 -16.01 8.42
N LYS A 35 2.54 -14.72 8.48
CA LYS A 35 3.01 -14.05 9.70
C LYS A 35 2.09 -12.94 10.20
N LEU A 36 0.98 -12.64 9.52
CA LEU A 36 -0.01 -11.70 10.06
C LEU A 36 -0.84 -12.38 11.16
N SER A 37 -0.21 -12.58 12.32
CA SER A 37 -0.91 -13.10 13.48
C SER A 37 -2.07 -12.17 13.88
N LYS A 38 -3.11 -12.73 14.50
CA LYS A 38 -4.23 -11.95 15.04
C LYS A 38 -3.77 -10.82 15.97
N GLY A 39 -2.68 -11.04 16.73
CA GLY A 39 -2.07 -10.04 17.58
C GLY A 39 -1.46 -8.88 16.80
N LEU A 40 -0.73 -9.18 15.71
CA LEU A 40 -0.20 -8.14 14.83
C LEU A 40 -1.33 -7.36 14.16
N TYR A 41 -2.33 -8.06 13.62
CA TYR A 41 -3.49 -7.45 13.00
C TYR A 41 -4.19 -6.43 13.91
N ASN A 42 -4.39 -6.77 15.19
CA ASN A 42 -5.10 -5.91 16.15
C ASN A 42 -4.29 -4.71 16.65
N THR A 43 -2.95 -4.75 16.53
CA THR A 43 -2.08 -3.75 17.14
C THR A 43 -1.54 -2.73 16.15
N MET A 44 -1.70 -2.94 14.84
CA MET A 44 -1.27 -1.97 13.83
C MET A 44 -2.30 -0.86 13.65
N ASP A 45 -1.84 0.35 13.40
CA ASP A 45 -2.68 1.51 13.07
C ASP A 45 -2.84 1.66 11.56
N LEU A 46 -1.84 1.22 10.78
CA LEU A 46 -1.81 1.36 9.32
C LEU A 46 -1.06 0.21 8.65
N PHE A 47 -1.63 -0.30 7.55
CA PHE A 47 -1.04 -1.32 6.69
C PHE A 47 -0.56 -0.69 5.38
N LEU A 48 0.71 -0.91 5.02
CA LEU A 48 1.30 -0.38 3.80
C LEU A 48 1.50 -1.49 2.77
N PHE A 49 1.00 -1.28 1.55
CA PHE A 49 1.08 -2.24 0.46
C PHE A 49 1.89 -1.68 -0.71
N GLY A 50 3.13 -2.14 -0.85
CA GLY A 50 3.92 -1.87 -2.05
C GLY A 50 3.42 -2.67 -3.26
N LEU A 51 3.09 -2.00 -4.35
CA LEU A 51 2.75 -2.62 -5.64
C LEU A 51 3.99 -2.72 -6.55
N ASN A 52 3.81 -3.40 -7.68
CA ASN A 52 4.79 -3.45 -8.77
C ASN A 52 6.14 -4.08 -8.39
N ARG A 53 6.14 -5.02 -7.44
CA ARG A 53 7.27 -5.95 -7.29
C ARG A 53 7.29 -6.87 -8.52
N LYS A 54 8.45 -7.01 -9.15
CA LYS A 54 8.66 -7.91 -10.28
C LYS A 54 8.73 -9.34 -9.75
N TYR A 55 7.75 -10.17 -10.11
CA TYR A 55 7.76 -11.61 -9.85
C TYR A 55 8.17 -12.37 -11.11
N ALA A 56 8.41 -13.68 -10.98
CA ALA A 56 8.73 -14.56 -12.10
C ALA A 56 7.67 -14.53 -13.23
N ALA A 57 6.42 -14.18 -12.90
CA ALA A 57 5.29 -14.09 -13.83
C ALA A 57 4.93 -12.65 -14.27
N GLY A 58 5.72 -11.64 -13.88
CA GLY A 58 5.45 -10.23 -14.18
C GLY A 58 5.15 -9.37 -12.95
N TYR A 59 4.57 -8.19 -13.17
CA TYR A 59 4.16 -7.25 -12.11
C TYR A 59 2.79 -7.63 -11.57
N ARG A 60 2.65 -7.73 -10.25
CA ARG A 60 1.39 -8.09 -9.57
C ARG A 60 0.90 -6.93 -8.71
N ALA A 61 -0.42 -6.80 -8.61
CA ALA A 61 -1.09 -5.73 -7.88
C ALA A 61 -2.05 -6.22 -6.77
N GLU A 62 -1.87 -7.45 -6.28
CA GLU A 62 -2.77 -8.07 -5.29
C GLU A 62 -2.80 -7.38 -3.92
N GLY A 63 -1.81 -6.52 -3.64
CA GLY A 63 -1.85 -5.61 -2.50
C GLY A 63 -3.11 -4.75 -2.47
N ILE A 64 -3.72 -4.47 -3.64
CA ILE A 64 -5.01 -3.77 -3.76
C ILE A 64 -6.13 -4.59 -3.15
N LEU A 65 -6.19 -5.90 -3.44
CA LEU A 65 -7.21 -6.80 -2.89
C LEU A 65 -7.06 -6.94 -1.38
N ALA A 66 -5.82 -7.04 -0.89
CA ALA A 66 -5.55 -7.08 0.55
C ALA A 66 -5.95 -5.77 1.25
N ALA A 67 -5.62 -4.62 0.66
CA ALA A 67 -6.02 -3.30 1.16
C ALA A 67 -7.56 -3.19 1.22
N LYS A 68 -8.27 -3.63 0.16
CA LYS A 68 -9.74 -3.67 0.12
C LYS A 68 -10.33 -4.48 1.27
N THR A 69 -9.79 -5.68 1.52
CA THR A 69 -10.23 -6.51 2.64
C THR A 69 -9.99 -5.83 3.98
N LEU A 70 -8.84 -5.17 4.18
CA LEU A 70 -8.55 -4.45 5.42
C LEU A 70 -9.49 -3.28 5.64
N LEU A 71 -9.69 -2.45 4.62
CA LEU A 71 -10.59 -1.29 4.66
C LEU A 71 -12.03 -1.71 4.92
N SER A 72 -12.49 -2.81 4.32
CA SER A 72 -13.81 -3.40 4.60
C SER A 72 -14.00 -3.84 6.05
N ASN A 73 -12.91 -4.19 6.73
CA ASN A 73 -12.90 -4.58 8.15
C ASN A 73 -12.56 -3.40 9.08
N GLY A 74 -12.65 -2.15 8.59
CA GLY A 74 -12.36 -0.95 9.38
C GLY A 74 -10.89 -0.77 9.73
N ARG A 75 -9.98 -1.39 8.97
CA ARG A 75 -8.53 -1.23 9.14
C ARG A 75 -7.97 -0.31 8.06
N LEU A 76 -7.13 0.64 8.46
CA LEU A 76 -6.56 1.61 7.55
C LEU A 76 -5.45 0.97 6.71
N ALA A 77 -5.48 1.18 5.40
CA ALA A 77 -4.47 0.68 4.48
C ALA A 77 -4.07 1.78 3.49
N LEU A 78 -2.79 1.81 3.12
CA LEU A 78 -2.24 2.70 2.09
C LEU A 78 -1.52 1.87 1.04
N ILE A 79 -1.85 2.15 -0.23
CA ILE A 79 -1.24 1.53 -1.40
C ILE A 79 -0.09 2.43 -1.86
N ILE A 80 1.08 1.83 -2.09
CA ILE A 80 2.29 2.53 -2.51
C ILE A 80 2.71 1.99 -3.87
N SER A 81 2.86 2.87 -4.85
CA SER A 81 3.29 2.47 -6.20
C SER A 81 3.93 3.64 -6.94
N PRO A 82 4.93 3.41 -7.81
CA PRO A 82 5.54 4.47 -8.62
C PRO A 82 4.64 4.98 -9.77
N GLU A 83 3.39 4.52 -9.87
CA GLU A 83 2.50 4.88 -10.98
C GLU A 83 1.91 6.27 -10.77
N GLU A 84 2.05 7.13 -11.77
CA GLU A 84 1.60 8.52 -11.71
C GLU A 84 0.07 8.65 -11.86
N GLY A 85 -0.47 9.80 -11.43
CA GLY A 85 -1.85 10.20 -11.70
C GLY A 85 -2.89 9.79 -10.66
N LEU A 86 -2.70 8.67 -9.95
CA LEU A 86 -3.65 8.20 -8.93
C LEU A 86 -3.60 8.99 -7.62
N CYS A 87 -2.42 9.48 -7.20
CA CYS A 87 -2.26 10.12 -5.89
C CYS A 87 -3.08 11.41 -5.74
N LYS A 88 -3.32 12.13 -6.85
CA LYS A 88 -4.05 13.41 -6.84
C LYS A 88 -5.52 13.26 -6.46
N VAL A 89 -6.08 12.09 -6.69
CA VAL A 89 -7.52 11.83 -6.55
C VAL A 89 -7.82 10.77 -5.50
N ASN A 90 -6.80 10.11 -4.93
CA ASN A 90 -6.98 8.95 -4.10
C ASN A 90 -6.15 9.01 -2.79
N PRO A 91 -6.77 9.23 -1.63
CA PRO A 91 -6.07 9.31 -0.35
C PRO A 91 -5.52 7.95 0.12
N TYR A 92 -5.96 6.85 -0.49
CA TYR A 92 -5.49 5.49 -0.21
C TYR A 92 -4.30 5.08 -1.09
N PHE A 93 -3.74 6.02 -1.86
CA PHE A 93 -2.65 5.78 -2.79
C PHE A 93 -1.55 6.83 -2.62
N TRP A 94 -0.30 6.40 -2.67
CA TRP A 94 0.85 7.29 -2.70
C TRP A 94 1.92 6.81 -3.68
N SER A 95 2.60 7.76 -4.32
CA SER A 95 3.74 7.54 -5.20
C SER A 95 4.94 8.36 -4.75
N PRO A 96 6.17 7.83 -4.84
CA PRO A 96 7.40 8.59 -4.64
C PRO A 96 7.53 9.86 -5.50
N ASP A 97 6.88 9.86 -6.66
CA ASP A 97 6.88 10.99 -7.59
C ASP A 97 5.77 12.01 -7.29
N ASP A 98 5.03 11.84 -6.19
CA ASP A 98 4.04 12.81 -5.74
C ASP A 98 4.70 14.03 -5.10
N SER A 99 4.10 15.19 -5.35
CA SER A 99 4.32 16.45 -4.63
C SER A 99 4.16 16.32 -3.11
N LYS A 100 3.21 15.50 -2.65
CA LYS A 100 3.02 15.22 -1.22
C LYS A 100 3.99 14.16 -0.74
N THR A 101 4.59 14.40 0.40
CA THR A 101 5.38 13.40 1.09
C THR A 101 4.48 12.26 1.61
N LEU A 102 5.05 11.06 1.72
CA LEU A 102 4.37 9.91 2.31
C LEU A 102 3.79 10.21 3.71
N ALA A 103 4.45 11.05 4.50
CA ALA A 103 3.97 11.44 5.83
C ALA A 103 2.70 12.31 5.75
N GLU A 104 2.66 13.27 4.82
CA GLU A 104 1.48 14.12 4.59
C GLU A 104 0.29 13.30 4.09
N THR A 105 0.52 12.37 3.16
CA THR A 105 -0.56 11.47 2.69
C THR A 105 -1.10 10.60 3.81
N VAL A 106 -0.24 10.10 4.70
CA VAL A 106 -0.68 9.33 5.88
C VAL A 106 -1.48 10.20 6.84
N ASP A 107 -1.04 11.44 7.10
CA ASP A 107 -1.81 12.40 7.90
C ASP A 107 -3.20 12.66 7.32
N GLU A 108 -3.28 12.91 6.01
CA GLU A 108 -4.57 13.10 5.33
C GLU A 108 -5.43 11.84 5.43
N LEU A 109 -4.85 10.67 5.25
CA LEU A 109 -5.56 9.40 5.33
C LEU A 109 -6.16 9.16 6.73
N PHE A 110 -5.43 9.44 7.81
CA PHE A 110 -5.94 9.31 9.19
C PHE A 110 -7.03 10.33 9.53
N ASN A 111 -6.98 11.52 8.92
CA ASN A 111 -7.95 12.59 9.15
C ASN A 111 -9.11 12.59 8.14
N SER A 112 -9.06 11.70 7.14
CA SER A 112 -10.02 11.63 6.06
C SER A 112 -11.25 10.84 6.48
N ASN A 113 -12.43 11.42 6.25
CA ASN A 113 -13.72 10.71 6.28
C ASN A 113 -14.15 10.25 4.87
N SER A 114 -13.21 10.21 3.92
CA SER A 114 -13.52 9.83 2.54
C SER A 114 -13.90 8.35 2.48
N PRO A 115 -14.99 7.98 1.78
CA PRO A 115 -15.39 6.59 1.68
C PRO A 115 -14.40 5.83 0.79
N TRP A 116 -13.83 4.75 1.32
CA TRP A 116 -12.74 4.02 0.67
C TRP A 116 -13.18 3.24 -0.58
N ASP A 117 -14.46 2.89 -0.67
CA ASP A 117 -15.03 2.01 -1.69
C ASP A 117 -14.79 2.51 -3.12
N LYS A 118 -15.14 3.77 -3.39
CA LYS A 118 -14.97 4.41 -4.70
C LYS A 118 -13.50 4.60 -5.07
N HIS A 119 -12.68 4.93 -4.07
CA HIS A 119 -11.25 5.11 -4.24
C HIS A 119 -10.55 3.80 -4.60
N ILE A 120 -10.83 2.74 -3.84
CA ILE A 120 -10.25 1.42 -4.11
C ILE A 120 -10.70 0.89 -5.47
N GLN A 121 -11.97 1.10 -5.88
CA GLN A 121 -12.43 0.71 -7.21
C GLN A 121 -11.63 1.40 -8.32
N SER A 122 -11.37 2.70 -8.21
CA SER A 122 -10.56 3.43 -9.20
C SER A 122 -9.14 2.87 -9.31
N ILE A 123 -8.55 2.43 -8.19
CA ILE A 123 -7.24 1.76 -8.20
C ILE A 123 -7.36 0.38 -8.85
N GLU A 124 -8.38 -0.42 -8.52
CA GLU A 124 -8.62 -1.73 -9.15
C GLU A 124 -8.74 -1.63 -10.67
N GLU A 125 -9.45 -0.62 -11.17
CA GLU A 125 -9.61 -0.36 -12.61
C GLU A 125 -8.29 -0.02 -13.28
N THR A 126 -7.46 0.80 -12.63
CA THR A 126 -6.13 1.18 -13.14
C THR A 126 -5.17 -0.02 -13.23
N TYR A 127 -5.29 -0.97 -12.30
CA TYR A 127 -4.41 -2.14 -12.21
C TYR A 127 -5.05 -3.44 -12.70
N LYS A 128 -6.18 -3.37 -13.41
CA LYS A 128 -7.01 -4.53 -13.78
C LYS A 128 -6.22 -5.65 -14.45
N ASP A 129 -5.34 -5.33 -15.40
CA ASP A 129 -4.55 -6.32 -16.12
C ASP A 129 -3.53 -7.05 -15.20
N ARG A 130 -2.97 -6.32 -14.24
CA ARG A 130 -2.02 -6.85 -13.24
C ARG A 130 -2.70 -7.61 -12.10
N LEU A 131 -4.02 -7.43 -11.93
CA LEU A 131 -4.87 -8.22 -11.04
C LEU A 131 -5.30 -9.54 -11.66
N GLN A 132 -5.45 -9.59 -12.99
CA GLN A 132 -5.88 -10.79 -13.73
C GLN A 132 -4.73 -11.72 -14.12
N THR A 133 -3.47 -11.30 -13.90
CA THR A 133 -2.30 -12.11 -14.28
C THR A 133 -2.30 -13.43 -13.52
N PRO A 134 -2.34 -14.60 -14.21
CA PRO A 134 -2.42 -15.91 -13.56
C PRO A 134 -1.28 -16.16 -12.59
N ARG A 135 -1.59 -16.85 -11.49
CA ARG A 135 -0.60 -17.34 -10.54
C ARG A 135 0.20 -18.50 -11.17
N PHE A 136 1.27 -18.20 -11.89
CA PHE A 136 2.26 -19.24 -12.21
C PHE A 136 3.02 -19.59 -10.94
N HIS A 137 2.45 -20.49 -10.15
CA HIS A 137 3.25 -21.30 -9.25
C HIS A 137 4.00 -22.26 -10.16
N GLY A 138 5.24 -21.92 -10.49
CA GLY A 138 6.13 -22.86 -11.14
C GLY A 138 6.13 -24.13 -10.30
N ILE A 139 5.53 -25.18 -10.84
CA ILE A 139 5.73 -26.55 -10.40
C ILE A 139 7.24 -26.74 -10.45
N ARG A 140 7.88 -26.79 -9.28
CA ARG A 140 9.23 -27.33 -9.13
C ARG A 140 9.13 -28.84 -9.04
#